data_AF-A0A7Z9ZM45-F1
#
_entry.id   AF-A0A7Z9ZM45-F1
#
_cell.length_a   1.000
_cell.length_b   1.000
_cell.length_c   1.000
_cell.angle_alpha   90.00
_cell.angle_beta   90.00
_cell.angle_gamma   90.00
#
_symmetry.space_group_name_H-M   'P 1'
#
loop_
_entity.id
_entity.type
_entity.pdbx_description
1 polymer ?
#
loop_
_entity_poly.entity_id
_entity_poly.type
_entity_poly.pdbx_seq_one_letter_code
_entity_poly.pdbx_strand_id
1 'polypeptide(L)'
;MQGGHSAMPVEEPLSQVIARDILVAEVRAWARRIGVEDRIREIHIRSMRRKWASVSTRGRITLNADLCACPPAFRREVIVHELVHLKLGCGTHNKLFRALVRAYLSGQTS
;
A
#
# COMPACT_ATOMS: atom_id res chain seq x y z
N MET A 1 -30.45 10.64 40.98
CA MET A 1 -31.06 10.79 39.64
C MET A 1 -29.93 10.88 38.62
N GLN A 2 -29.90 9.92 37.68
CA GLN A 2 -29.47 10.01 36.26
C GLN A 2 -28.19 10.83 35.97
N GLY A 3 -27.06 10.30 35.50
CA GLY A 3 -26.78 9.42 34.35
C GLY A 3 -25.47 9.98 33.76
N GLY A 4 -24.39 9.22 33.55
CA GLY A 4 -24.34 8.20 32.52
C GLY A 4 -24.10 8.84 31.14
N HIS A 5 -22.90 9.36 30.86
CA HIS A 5 -22.42 9.48 29.48
C HIS A 5 -21.20 8.59 29.33
N SER A 6 -21.51 7.31 29.09
CA SER A 6 -20.60 6.38 28.43
C SER A 6 -20.15 7.05 27.14
N ALA A 7 -18.89 7.47 27.09
CA ALA A 7 -18.28 7.91 25.84
C ALA A 7 -18.32 6.71 24.90
N MET A 8 -19.23 6.76 23.93
CA MET A 8 -19.33 5.80 22.84
C MET A 8 -17.96 5.64 22.18
N PRO A 9 -17.55 4.42 21.79
CA PRO A 9 -16.37 4.27 20.95
C PRO A 9 -16.61 5.08 19.68
N VAL A 10 -15.66 5.95 19.34
CA VAL A 10 -15.63 6.62 18.05
C VAL A 10 -15.55 5.53 16.98
N GLU A 11 -16.67 5.32 16.29
CA GLU A 11 -16.75 4.38 15.18
C GLU A 11 -15.76 4.84 14.09
N GLU A 12 -14.68 4.09 13.91
CA GLU A 12 -13.80 4.23 12.75
C GLU A 12 -14.66 4.09 11.49
N PRO A 13 -14.64 5.05 10.55
CA PRO A 13 -15.50 4.96 9.38
C PRO A 13 -15.10 3.72 8.59
N LEU A 14 -16.09 2.85 8.36
CA LEU A 14 -16.04 1.66 7.52
C LEU A 14 -15.12 1.89 6.32
N SER A 15 -14.06 1.09 6.24
CA SER A 15 -13.13 1.08 5.12
C SER A 15 -13.91 0.93 3.81
N GLN A 16 -14.11 2.03 3.10
CA GLN A 16 -14.81 2.03 1.82
C GLN A 16 -14.03 1.10 0.89
N VAL A 17 -14.67 0.00 0.47
CA VAL A 17 -14.11 -0.87 -0.56
C VAL A 17 -13.88 -0.01 -1.80
N ILE A 18 -12.65 0.05 -2.29
CA ILE A 18 -12.30 0.83 -3.47
C ILE A 18 -12.42 0.00 -4.74
N ALA A 19 -12.68 0.66 -5.86
CA ALA A 19 -12.60 0.01 -7.15
C ALA A 19 -11.14 -0.28 -7.56
N ARG A 20 -10.95 -1.25 -8.47
CA ARG A 20 -9.63 -1.73 -8.88
C ARG A 20 -8.79 -0.64 -9.55
N ASP A 21 -9.42 0.20 -10.34
CA ASP A 21 -8.81 1.37 -10.99
C ASP A 21 -8.29 2.39 -9.98
N ILE A 22 -8.99 2.60 -8.87
CA ILE A 22 -8.50 3.42 -7.75
C ILE A 22 -7.23 2.83 -7.15
N LEU A 23 -7.19 1.50 -6.95
CA LEU A 23 -5.98 0.84 -6.46
C LEU A 23 -4.81 0.97 -7.44
N VAL A 24 -5.07 0.85 -8.76
CA VAL A 24 -4.06 1.11 -9.79
C VAL A 24 -3.58 2.56 -9.76
N ALA A 25 -4.49 3.52 -9.56
CA ALA A 25 -4.16 4.94 -9.46
C ALA A 25 -3.29 5.24 -8.22
N GLU A 26 -3.60 4.62 -7.07
CA GLU A 26 -2.77 4.71 -5.85
C GLU A 26 -1.33 4.21 -6.13
N VAL A 27 -1.18 3.07 -6.79
CA VAL A 27 0.14 2.51 -7.15
C VAL A 27 0.93 3.47 -8.02
N ARG A 28 0.31 4.02 -9.08
CA ARG A 28 0.99 4.97 -9.98
C ARG A 28 1.32 6.29 -9.30
N ALA A 29 0.45 6.79 -8.42
CA ALA A 29 0.74 7.99 -7.64
C ALA A 29 1.98 7.79 -6.75
N TRP A 30 2.05 6.65 -6.07
CA TRP A 30 3.21 6.29 -5.26
C TRP A 30 4.46 6.04 -6.10
N ALA A 31 4.34 5.40 -7.25
CA ALA A 31 5.47 5.13 -8.14
C ALA A 31 6.08 6.43 -8.68
N ARG A 32 5.27 7.43 -9.04
CA ARG A 32 5.75 8.78 -9.37
C ARG A 32 6.46 9.44 -8.19
N ARG A 33 5.87 9.38 -6.98
CA ARG A 33 6.49 9.94 -5.76
C ARG A 33 7.83 9.28 -5.41
N ILE A 34 7.95 7.97 -5.65
CA ILE A 34 9.17 7.20 -5.37
C ILE A 34 10.20 7.33 -6.52
N GLY A 35 9.76 7.73 -7.72
CA GLY A 35 10.60 7.88 -8.90
C GLY A 35 10.88 6.56 -9.61
N VAL A 36 9.86 5.70 -9.73
CA VAL A 36 9.96 4.38 -10.39
C VAL A 36 8.83 4.09 -11.39
N GLU A 37 8.01 5.10 -11.74
CA GLU A 37 6.88 4.95 -12.67
C GLU A 37 7.32 4.42 -14.04
N ASP A 38 8.46 4.90 -14.56
CA ASP A 38 9.06 4.49 -15.83
C ASP A 38 9.49 3.01 -15.86
N ARG A 39 9.67 2.42 -14.68
CA ARG A 39 10.07 1.02 -14.50
C ARG A 39 8.88 0.08 -14.42
N ILE A 40 7.66 0.60 -14.27
CA ILE A 40 6.45 -0.22 -14.24
C ILE A 40 6.05 -0.59 -15.68
N ARG A 41 5.88 -1.88 -15.93
CA ARG A 41 5.41 -2.42 -17.21
C ARG A 41 3.96 -2.87 -17.15
N GLU A 42 3.59 -3.53 -16.05
CA GLU A 42 2.27 -4.14 -15.87
C GLU A 42 1.84 -4.00 -14.41
N ILE A 43 0.56 -3.71 -14.18
CA ILE A 43 -0.06 -3.74 -12.85
C ILE A 43 -1.25 -4.70 -12.93
N HIS A 44 -1.18 -5.79 -12.17
CA HIS A 44 -2.23 -6.80 -12.10
C HIS A 44 -2.90 -6.80 -10.74
N ILE A 45 -4.22 -6.94 -10.72
CA ILE A 45 -4.99 -7.15 -9.49
C ILE A 45 -5.69 -8.50 -9.60
N ARG A 46 -5.39 -9.43 -8.69
CA ARG A 46 -5.93 -10.80 -8.71
C ARG A 46 -5.99 -11.38 -7.31
N SER A 47 -6.81 -12.40 -7.07
CA SER A 47 -6.80 -13.10 -5.78
C SER A 47 -5.46 -13.80 -5.58
N MET A 48 -4.86 -13.62 -4.40
CA MET A 48 -3.57 -14.21 -4.01
C MET A 48 -3.72 -14.95 -2.67
N ARG A 49 -3.22 -16.18 -2.58
CA ARG A 49 -3.39 -17.01 -1.38
C ARG A 49 -2.37 -16.76 -0.27
N ARG A 50 -1.17 -16.30 -0.61
CA ARG A 50 0.00 -16.28 0.30
C ARG A 50 0.58 -14.91 0.55
N LYS A 51 0.28 -13.93 -0.32
CA LYS A 51 0.91 -12.61 -0.30
C LYS A 51 -0.12 -11.54 -0.66
N TRP A 52 0.06 -10.37 -0.07
CA TRP A 52 -0.73 -9.18 -0.40
C TRP A 52 -0.29 -8.55 -1.72
N ALA A 53 0.98 -8.63 -2.07
CA ALA A 53 1.50 -8.17 -3.34
C ALA A 53 2.83 -8.86 -3.68
N SER A 54 3.30 -8.59 -4.89
CA SER A 54 4.64 -8.96 -5.34
C SER A 54 5.07 -8.09 -6.51
N VAL A 55 6.35 -7.77 -6.58
CA VAL A 55 6.98 -7.16 -7.75
C VAL A 55 8.05 -8.06 -8.36
N SER A 56 8.24 -7.96 -9.68
CA SER A 56 9.35 -8.59 -10.39
C SER A 56 10.38 -7.57 -10.85
N THR A 57 11.60 -8.03 -11.10
CA THR A 57 12.70 -7.19 -11.66
C THR A 57 12.36 -6.60 -13.03
N ARG A 58 11.42 -7.22 -13.75
CA ARG A 58 10.92 -6.76 -15.07
C ARG A 58 9.85 -5.67 -14.98
N GLY A 59 9.47 -5.23 -13.78
CA GLY A 59 8.49 -4.15 -13.61
C GLY A 59 7.03 -4.58 -13.61
N ARG A 60 6.74 -5.88 -13.45
CA ARG A 60 5.39 -6.36 -13.17
C ARG A 60 5.09 -6.26 -11.69
N ILE A 61 4.04 -5.53 -11.34
CA ILE A 61 3.47 -5.45 -9.99
C ILE A 61 2.18 -6.28 -9.98
N THR A 62 2.03 -7.16 -9.00
CA THR A 62 0.80 -7.93 -8.77
C THR A 62 0.30 -7.66 -7.37
N LEU A 63 -0.96 -7.29 -7.25
CA LEU A 63 -1.64 -6.91 -6.01
C LEU A 63 -2.79 -7.88 -5.75
N ASN A 64 -3.00 -8.23 -4.48
CA ASN A 64 -4.16 -9.02 -4.09
C ASN A 64 -5.44 -8.18 -4.24
N ALA A 65 -6.49 -8.76 -4.82
CA ALA A 65 -7.79 -8.10 -4.96
C ALA A 65 -8.38 -7.66 -3.61
N ASP A 66 -8.09 -8.42 -2.55
CA ASP A 66 -8.56 -8.15 -1.19
C ASP A 66 -8.03 -6.81 -0.64
N LEU A 67 -6.94 -6.28 -1.19
CA LEU A 67 -6.44 -4.94 -0.83
C LEU A 67 -7.50 -3.86 -1.04
N CYS A 68 -8.42 -4.04 -1.99
CA CYS A 68 -9.49 -3.08 -2.24
C CYS A 68 -10.38 -2.86 -1.01
N ALA A 69 -10.51 -3.86 -0.14
CA ALA A 69 -11.28 -3.80 1.09
C ALA A 69 -10.44 -3.47 2.33
N CYS A 70 -9.11 -3.35 2.20
CA CYS A 70 -8.25 -3.02 3.32
C CYS A 70 -8.24 -1.52 3.63
N PRO A 71 -7.97 -1.11 4.88
CA PRO A 71 -7.79 0.28 5.25
C PRO A 71 -6.71 0.99 4.39
N PRO A 72 -6.86 2.29 4.09
CA PRO A 72 -5.91 3.04 3.26
C PRO A 72 -4.46 2.98 3.77
N ALA A 73 -4.25 2.98 5.09
CA ALA A 73 -2.92 2.88 5.69
C ALA A 73 -2.23 1.55 5.35
N PHE A 74 -2.97 0.44 5.42
CA PHE A 74 -2.44 -0.88 5.08
C PHE A 74 -2.16 -1.01 3.58
N ARG A 75 -3.08 -0.55 2.72
CA ARG A 75 -2.85 -0.54 1.25
C ARG A 75 -1.58 0.22 0.91
N ARG A 76 -1.41 1.41 1.51
CA ARG A 76 -0.22 2.24 1.32
C ARG A 76 1.05 1.51 1.72
N GLU A 77 1.07 0.85 2.87
CA GLU A 77 2.23 0.08 3.32
C GLU A 77 2.63 -0.99 2.29
N VAL A 78 1.66 -1.79 1.83
CA VAL A 78 1.90 -2.83 0.82
C VAL A 78 2.40 -2.23 -0.50
N ILE A 79 1.78 -1.17 -0.99
CA ILE A 79 2.18 -0.49 -2.24
C ILE A 79 3.61 0.05 -2.13
N VAL A 80 3.93 0.79 -1.06
CA VAL A 80 5.26 1.37 -0.85
C VAL A 80 6.31 0.27 -0.74
N HIS A 81 6.00 -0.83 -0.04
CA HIS A 81 6.91 -1.96 0.10
C HIS A 81 7.35 -2.53 -1.26
N GLU A 82 6.39 -2.83 -2.14
CA GLU A 82 6.70 -3.36 -3.47
C GLU A 82 7.40 -2.36 -4.37
N LEU A 83 7.06 -1.07 -4.28
CA LEU A 83 7.72 -0.04 -5.08
C LEU A 83 9.16 0.24 -4.62
N VAL A 84 9.44 0.12 -3.31
CA VAL A 84 10.82 0.17 -2.81
C VAL A 84 11.60 -1.07 -3.26
N HIS A 85 10.98 -2.25 -3.29
CA HIS A 85 11.59 -3.41 -3.93
C HIS A 85 11.95 -3.12 -5.39
N LEU A 86 11.02 -2.55 -6.16
CA LEU A 86 11.30 -2.16 -7.54
C LEU A 86 12.50 -1.20 -7.60
N LYS A 87 12.48 -0.14 -6.78
CA LYS A 87 13.54 0.87 -6.70
C LYS A 87 14.92 0.23 -6.48
N LEU A 88 15.02 -0.69 -5.54
CA LEU A 88 16.28 -1.35 -5.16
C LEU A 88 16.62 -2.61 -5.98
N GLY A 89 15.84 -2.96 -7.01
CA GLY A 89 16.14 -4.10 -7.88
C GLY A 89 15.73 -5.47 -7.32
N CYS A 90 14.61 -5.54 -6.59
CA CYS A 90 14.00 -6.74 -6.01
C CYS A 90 14.92 -7.53 -5.06
N GLY A 91 15.70 -6.81 -4.25
CA GLY A 91 16.59 -7.39 -3.23
C GLY A 91 15.94 -7.71 -1.89
N THR A 92 16.74 -8.22 -0.96
CA THR A 92 16.36 -8.49 0.43
C THR A 92 16.04 -7.20 1.20
N HIS A 93 15.26 -7.33 2.29
CA HIS A 93 14.95 -6.24 3.21
C HIS A 93 16.17 -5.86 4.05
N ASN A 94 17.18 -5.24 3.43
CA ASN A 94 18.36 -4.74 4.10
C ASN A 94 18.05 -3.44 4.88
N LYS A 95 19.06 -2.86 5.53
CA LYS A 95 18.89 -1.61 6.30
C LYS A 95 18.38 -0.45 5.43
N LEU A 96 18.87 -0.34 4.20
CA LEU A 96 18.45 0.70 3.26
C LEU A 96 16.98 0.53 2.85
N PHE A 97 16.54 -0.69 2.56
CA PHE A 97 15.14 -1.01 2.26
C PHE A 97 14.21 -0.52 3.38
N ARG A 98 14.50 -0.92 4.62
CA ARG A 98 13.69 -0.53 5.79
C ARG A 98 13.68 0.98 5.99
N ALA A 99 14.83 1.64 5.81
CA ALA A 99 14.93 3.09 5.93
C ALA A 99 14.08 3.82 4.88
N LEU A 100 14.11 3.38 3.62
CA LEU A 100 13.30 3.97 2.55
C LEU A 100 11.81 3.76 2.79
N VAL A 101 11.36 2.54 3.12
CA VAL A 101 9.95 2.28 3.44
C VAL A 101 9.49 3.20 4.57
N ARG A 102 10.26 3.27 5.67
CA ARG A 102 9.93 4.15 6.80
C ARG A 102 9.84 5.62 6.37
N ALA A 103 10.80 6.12 5.60
CA ALA A 103 10.81 7.51 5.15
C ALA A 103 9.59 7.88 4.29
N TYR A 104 9.17 6.99 3.39
CA TYR A 104 7.98 7.22 2.57
C TYR A 104 6.67 7.15 3.38
N LEU A 105 6.63 6.32 4.43
CA LEU A 105 5.46 6.19 5.28
C LEU A 105 5.36 7.29 6.35
N SER A 106 6.49 7.77 6.88
CA SER A 106 6.51 8.79 7.95
C SER A 106 6.17 10.19 7.48
N GLY A 107 6.34 10.52 6.19
CA GLY A 107 6.08 11.85 5.65
C GLY A 107 4.60 12.22 5.46
N GLN A 108 3.68 11.60 6.21
CA GLN A 108 2.22 11.74 6.04
C GLN A 108 1.43 11.72 7.37
N THR A 109 2.10 11.83 8.51
CA THR A 109 1.42 12.19 9.76
C THR A 109 1.12 13.68 9.71
N SER A 110 -0.05 14.04 9.19
CA SER A 110 -0.72 15.29 9.57
C SER A 110 -1.52 15.06 10.83
#